data_AF-A0A1I1RP26-F1
#
_entry.id   AF-A0A1I1RP26-F1
#
_cell.length_a   1.000
_cell.length_b   1.000
_cell.length_c   1.000
_cell.angle_alpha   90.00
_cell.angle_beta   90.00
_cell.angle_gamma   90.00
#
_symmetry.space_group_name_H-M   'P 1'
#
loop_
_entity.id
_entity.type
_entity.pdbx_description
1 polymer ?
#
loop_
_entity_poly.entity_id
_entity_poly.type
_entity_poly.pdbx_seq_one_letter_code
_entity_poly.pdbx_strand_id
1 'polypeptide(L)'
;METVSVRAKLVNKLLIVAVVILISFIISLQIAGVTFEQQTMMAIFIFALATGGALFYLHQSIDLVAAKLDLVESSLPYLKDNDQYGFDNLNQDAYPAFFRNISGLFTLEVEVPEEVAPDKLDISRLKALDVCQANVMMADADCNITYVNDSVRSMLQKNEATLRTLLPNFNVATLIGTNIDVFHKNPNHQRSLLQSLRQPYSTKLELGDLTFGLIASPLFDESGNRLGTVVEWDDMTERLEAEKATADIANENARTSNALQVCQANVMMADADLNIVYINDAVKGMLRNRENQLRALLPNFNVDKLIGTCVDDFHKNPAHQRGMLDKLKDVYNTDLELGEMTFGLIATPVFGEEGERLGTVVEWE
;
A
#
# COMPACT_ATOMS: atom_id res chain seq x y z
N MET A 1 20.77 -27.34 -12.24
CA MET A 1 20.90 -25.98 -11.67
C MET A 1 19.96 -25.98 -10.47
N GLU A 2 20.50 -26.14 -9.26
CA GLU A 2 19.68 -26.24 -8.04
C GLU A 2 18.83 -24.98 -7.88
N THR A 3 17.51 -25.16 -7.86
CA THR A 3 16.56 -24.10 -7.54
C THR A 3 16.76 -23.75 -6.07
N VAL A 4 17.56 -22.70 -5.80
CA VAL A 4 17.59 -22.06 -4.48
C VAL A 4 16.14 -21.75 -4.12
N SER A 5 15.63 -22.41 -3.08
CA SER A 5 14.21 -22.36 -2.72
C SER A 5 13.76 -20.91 -2.55
N VAL A 6 12.50 -20.63 -2.90
CA VAL A 6 11.89 -19.29 -2.74
C VAL A 6 12.10 -18.78 -1.31
N ARG A 7 12.04 -19.69 -0.33
CA ARG A 7 12.41 -19.48 1.08
C ARG A 7 13.83 -18.92 1.24
N ALA A 8 14.85 -19.56 0.68
CA ALA A 8 16.24 -19.10 0.78
C ALA A 8 16.46 -17.73 0.12
N LYS A 9 15.78 -17.44 -0.99
CA LYS A 9 15.83 -16.12 -1.65
C LYS A 9 15.19 -15.02 -0.79
N LEU A 10 14.06 -15.30 -0.14
CA LEU A 10 13.37 -14.37 0.75
C LEU A 10 14.19 -14.07 2.01
N VAL A 11 14.75 -15.11 2.65
CA VAL A 11 15.61 -14.95 3.84
C VAL A 11 16.84 -14.12 3.52
N ASN A 12 17.50 -14.38 2.38
CA ASN A 12 18.68 -13.60 1.98
C ASN A 12 18.32 -12.12 1.70
N LYS A 13 17.17 -11.85 1.07
CA LYS A 13 16.68 -10.47 0.85
C LYS A 13 16.38 -9.76 2.16
N LEU A 14 15.74 -10.42 3.12
CA LEU A 14 15.48 -9.86 4.45
C LEU A 14 16.78 -9.50 5.18
N LEU A 15 17.80 -10.36 5.10
CA LEU A 15 19.09 -10.13 5.73
C LEU A 15 19.83 -8.95 5.07
N ILE A 16 19.74 -8.82 3.74
CA ILE A 16 20.28 -7.65 3.02
C ILE A 16 19.56 -6.37 3.46
N VAL A 17 18.22 -6.36 3.53
CA VAL A 17 17.45 -5.19 3.98
C VAL A 17 17.81 -4.80 5.41
N ALA A 18 17.96 -5.78 6.31
CA ALA A 18 18.39 -5.58 7.68
C ALA A 18 19.73 -4.84 7.78
N VAL A 19 20.72 -5.32 7.04
CA VAL A 19 22.07 -4.75 7.00
C VAL A 19 22.02 -3.34 6.42
N VAL A 20 21.25 -3.11 5.35
CA VAL A 20 21.09 -1.79 4.73
C VAL A 20 20.44 -0.80 5.70
N ILE A 21 19.39 -1.20 6.43
CA ILE A 21 18.72 -0.34 7.44
C ILE A 21 19.69 0.02 8.56
N LEU A 22 20.42 -0.97 9.11
CA LEU A 22 21.37 -0.74 10.19
C LEU A 22 22.53 0.17 9.75
N ILE A 23 23.09 -0.06 8.56
CA ILE A 23 24.14 0.79 8.00
C ILE A 23 23.61 2.20 7.75
N SER A 24 22.42 2.35 7.16
CA SER A 24 21.81 3.66 6.89
C SER A 24 21.54 4.44 8.18
N PHE A 25 21.13 3.75 9.26
CA PHE A 25 20.95 4.35 10.58
C PHE A 25 22.28 4.79 11.21
N ILE A 26 23.33 3.97 11.10
CA ILE A 26 24.66 4.36 11.61
C ILE A 26 25.21 5.56 10.82
N ILE A 27 25.04 5.56 9.48
CA ILE A 27 25.45 6.67 8.62
C ILE A 27 24.65 7.94 8.95
N SER A 28 23.33 7.84 9.21
CA SER A 28 22.53 9.02 9.58
C SER A 28 22.98 9.61 10.92
N LEU A 29 23.34 8.77 11.91
CA LEU A 29 23.95 9.23 13.17
C LEU A 29 25.30 9.93 12.95
N GLN A 30 26.14 9.41 12.04
CA GLN A 30 27.42 10.06 11.68
C GLN A 30 27.21 11.41 10.99
N ILE A 31 26.27 11.49 10.05
CA ILE A 31 25.90 12.75 9.36
C ILE A 31 25.34 13.77 10.35
N ALA A 32 24.56 13.31 11.33
CA ALA A 32 24.03 14.12 12.42
C ALA A 32 25.09 14.55 13.44
N GLY A 33 26.36 14.10 13.30
CA GLY A 33 27.46 14.48 14.18
C GLY A 33 27.40 13.86 15.57
N VAL A 34 26.62 12.78 15.74
CA VAL A 34 26.47 12.10 17.04
C VAL A 34 27.76 11.39 17.40
N THR A 35 28.34 11.71 18.55
CA THR A 35 29.53 11.04 19.08
C THR A 35 29.15 9.64 19.60
N PHE A 36 30.05 8.66 19.42
CA PHE A 36 29.86 7.29 19.91
C PHE A 36 30.14 7.21 21.41
N GLU A 37 29.32 7.89 22.19
CA GLU A 37 29.31 7.81 23.65
C GLU A 37 28.44 6.65 24.13
N GLN A 38 28.51 6.33 25.43
CA GLN A 38 27.82 5.17 26.02
C GLN A 38 26.31 5.18 25.75
N GLN A 39 25.67 6.36 25.78
CA GLN A 39 24.24 6.50 25.49
C GLN A 39 23.90 6.24 24.02
N THR A 40 24.71 6.76 23.09
CA THR A 40 24.56 6.50 21.65
C THR A 40 24.75 5.02 21.33
N MET A 41 25.74 4.36 21.94
CA MET A 41 25.92 2.92 21.78
C MET A 41 24.72 2.12 22.30
N MET A 42 24.12 2.54 23.42
CA MET A 42 22.91 1.91 23.96
C MET A 42 21.71 2.10 23.03
N ALA A 43 21.54 3.28 22.43
CA ALA A 43 20.49 3.55 21.44
C ALA A 43 20.66 2.70 20.17
N ILE A 44 21.89 2.59 19.65
CA ILE A 44 22.22 1.72 18.51
C ILE A 44 21.92 0.26 18.85
N PHE A 45 22.26 -0.18 20.08
CA PHE A 45 22.00 -1.55 20.51
C PHE A 45 20.50 -1.85 20.61
N ILE A 46 19.70 -0.94 21.18
CA ILE A 46 18.24 -1.07 21.24
C ILE A 46 17.63 -1.10 19.84
N PHE A 47 18.09 -0.22 18.94
CA PHE A 47 17.65 -0.20 17.55
C PHE A 47 17.99 -1.51 16.82
N ALA A 48 19.20 -2.04 17.03
CA ALA A 48 19.62 -3.31 16.46
C ALA A 48 18.79 -4.48 16.99
N LEU A 49 18.46 -4.50 18.29
CA LEU A 49 17.58 -5.50 18.89
C LEU A 49 16.15 -5.42 18.34
N ALA A 50 15.58 -4.22 18.25
CA ALA A 50 14.24 -4.00 17.71
C ALA A 50 14.16 -4.43 16.24
N THR A 51 15.17 -4.05 15.43
CA THR A 51 15.30 -4.45 14.03
C THR A 51 15.42 -5.97 13.91
N GLY A 52 16.28 -6.60 14.72
CA GLY A 52 16.43 -8.06 14.77
C GLY A 52 15.14 -8.77 15.16
N GLY A 53 14.41 -8.26 16.15
CA GLY A 53 13.11 -8.79 16.56
C GLY A 53 12.05 -8.69 15.46
N ALA A 54 11.95 -7.54 14.79
CA ALA A 54 11.04 -7.34 13.66
C ALA A 54 11.36 -8.29 12.49
N LEU A 55 12.64 -8.49 12.18
CA LEU A 55 13.08 -9.43 11.14
C LEU A 55 12.80 -10.88 11.51
N PHE A 56 13.00 -11.25 12.78
CA PHE A 56 12.65 -12.58 13.27
C PHE A 56 11.14 -12.84 13.15
N TYR A 57 10.31 -11.87 13.52
CA TYR A 57 8.87 -11.94 13.36
C TYR A 57 8.44 -12.06 11.89
N LEU A 58 9.03 -11.26 11.00
CA LEU A 58 8.83 -11.35 9.54
C LEU A 58 9.27 -12.71 8.99
N HIS A 59 10.40 -13.23 9.47
CA HIS A 59 10.89 -14.54 9.08
C HIS A 59 9.94 -15.66 9.48
N GLN A 60 9.44 -15.65 10.73
CA GLN A 60 8.42 -16.60 11.17
C GLN A 60 7.13 -16.50 10.34
N SER A 61 6.72 -15.27 10.00
CA SER A 61 5.53 -15.03 9.18
C SER A 61 5.68 -15.60 7.76
N ILE A 62 6.85 -15.41 7.15
CA ILE A 62 7.16 -15.98 5.82
C ILE A 62 7.26 -17.49 5.89
N ASP A 63 7.90 -18.06 6.92
CA ASP A 63 8.00 -19.52 7.07
C ASP A 63 6.60 -20.15 7.24
N LEU A 64 5.69 -19.49 7.95
CA LEU A 64 4.30 -19.94 8.06
C LEU A 64 3.59 -19.91 6.71
N VAL A 65 3.73 -18.84 5.92
CA VAL A 65 3.11 -18.73 4.59
C VAL A 65 3.72 -19.75 3.62
N ALA A 66 5.03 -19.93 3.63
CA ALA A 66 5.72 -20.91 2.81
C ALA A 66 5.26 -22.34 3.14
N ALA A 67 5.17 -22.69 4.44
CA ALA A 67 4.67 -24.00 4.86
C ALA A 67 3.23 -24.25 4.40
N LYS A 68 2.35 -23.23 4.43
CA LYS A 68 0.99 -23.34 3.87
C LYS A 68 0.99 -23.57 2.37
N LEU A 69 1.89 -22.92 1.64
CA LEU A 69 1.99 -23.06 0.18
C LEU A 69 2.54 -24.44 -0.22
N ASP A 70 3.63 -24.88 0.42
CA ASP A 70 4.24 -26.20 0.19
C ASP A 70 3.22 -27.32 0.44
N LEU A 71 2.39 -27.16 1.47
CA LEU A 71 1.30 -28.06 1.79
C LEU A 71 0.22 -28.07 0.70
N VAL A 72 -0.23 -26.92 0.24
CA VAL A 72 -1.21 -26.83 -0.86
C VAL A 72 -0.66 -27.50 -2.11
N GLU A 73 0.59 -27.21 -2.49
CA GLU A 73 1.25 -27.82 -3.64
C GLU A 73 1.36 -29.34 -3.50
N SER A 74 1.78 -29.82 -2.33
CA SER A 74 1.86 -31.26 -2.01
C SER A 74 0.51 -31.95 -2.03
N SER A 75 -0.59 -31.21 -1.80
CA SER A 75 -1.94 -31.74 -1.83
C SER A 75 -2.53 -31.89 -3.24
N LEU A 76 -2.02 -31.14 -4.22
CA LEU A 76 -2.55 -31.11 -5.59
C LEU A 76 -2.59 -32.48 -6.29
N PRO A 77 -1.56 -33.35 -6.19
CA PRO A 77 -1.61 -34.68 -6.81
C PRO A 77 -2.75 -35.54 -6.25
N TYR A 78 -2.94 -35.53 -4.92
CA TYR A 78 -3.98 -36.32 -4.27
C TYR A 78 -5.38 -35.81 -4.56
N LEU A 79 -5.56 -34.49 -4.66
CA LEU A 79 -6.82 -33.89 -5.08
C LEU A 79 -7.14 -34.20 -6.54
N LYS A 80 -6.12 -34.22 -7.40
CA LYS A 80 -6.26 -34.57 -8.82
C LYS A 80 -6.67 -36.04 -9.00
N ASP A 81 -6.09 -36.94 -8.21
CA ASP A 81 -6.30 -38.39 -8.33
C ASP A 81 -7.46 -38.88 -7.44
N ASN A 82 -8.15 -37.97 -6.74
CA ASN A 82 -9.20 -38.27 -5.76
C ASN A 82 -8.76 -39.29 -4.68
N ASP A 83 -7.47 -39.26 -4.32
CA ASP A 83 -6.86 -40.11 -3.30
C ASP A 83 -7.03 -39.48 -1.91
N GLN A 84 -8.16 -39.76 -1.28
CA GLN A 84 -8.44 -39.26 0.08
C GLN A 84 -7.41 -39.78 1.09
N TYR A 85 -6.99 -41.04 0.96
CA TYR A 85 -6.07 -41.66 1.91
C TYR A 85 -4.69 -41.00 1.85
N GLY A 86 -4.18 -40.72 0.65
CA GLY A 86 -2.93 -39.97 0.47
C GLY A 86 -3.03 -38.53 0.97
N PHE A 87 -4.15 -37.85 0.69
CA PHE A 87 -4.41 -36.48 1.16
C PHE A 87 -4.49 -36.39 2.70
N ASP A 88 -5.22 -37.28 3.35
CA ASP A 88 -5.41 -37.28 4.80
C ASP A 88 -4.10 -37.59 5.56
N ASN A 89 -3.15 -38.27 4.93
CA ASN A 89 -1.82 -38.58 5.48
C ASN A 89 -0.80 -37.43 5.34
N LEU A 90 -1.13 -36.33 4.68
CA LEU A 90 -0.27 -35.14 4.66
C LEU A 90 -0.19 -34.49 6.04
N ASN A 91 0.93 -33.85 6.35
CA ASN A 91 1.10 -33.13 7.62
C ASN A 91 0.22 -31.87 7.64
N GLN A 92 -0.92 -31.91 8.36
CA GLN A 92 -1.95 -30.87 8.28
C GLN A 92 -1.72 -29.65 9.18
N ASP A 93 -0.68 -29.67 10.03
CA ASP A 93 -0.50 -28.73 11.13
C ASP A 93 -0.39 -27.27 10.69
N ALA A 94 0.24 -27.02 9.53
CA ALA A 94 0.47 -25.67 9.00
C ALA A 94 -0.81 -25.00 8.48
N TYR A 95 -1.82 -25.78 8.06
CA TYR A 95 -3.05 -25.24 7.50
C TYR A 95 -4.30 -26.11 7.76
N PRO A 96 -4.73 -26.30 9.03
CA PRO A 96 -5.83 -27.22 9.35
C PRO A 96 -7.17 -26.84 8.70
N ALA A 97 -7.41 -25.53 8.53
CA ALA A 97 -8.63 -25.03 7.90
C ALA A 97 -8.74 -25.40 6.42
N PHE A 98 -7.60 -25.50 5.70
CA PHE A 98 -7.58 -25.96 4.30
C PHE A 98 -8.09 -27.40 4.22
N PHE A 99 -7.51 -28.32 4.99
CA PHE A 99 -7.94 -29.72 5.02
C PHE A 99 -9.41 -29.85 5.40
N ARG A 100 -9.87 -29.19 6.47
CA ARG A 100 -11.28 -29.24 6.88
C ARG A 100 -12.25 -28.83 5.76
N ASN A 101 -11.89 -27.82 4.97
CA ASN A 101 -12.74 -27.33 3.88
C ASN A 101 -12.65 -28.20 2.62
N ILE A 102 -11.50 -28.83 2.39
CA ILE A 102 -11.20 -29.61 1.19
C ILE A 102 -11.56 -31.10 1.35
N SER A 103 -11.49 -31.67 2.55
CA SER A 103 -11.84 -33.08 2.81
C SER A 103 -13.29 -33.41 2.41
N GLY A 104 -14.19 -32.43 2.47
CA GLY A 104 -15.58 -32.58 1.99
C GLY A 104 -15.71 -32.79 0.48
N LEU A 105 -14.65 -32.57 -0.31
CA LEU A 105 -14.59 -32.92 -1.73
C LEU A 105 -14.49 -34.43 -1.95
N PHE A 106 -13.89 -35.19 -1.01
CA PHE A 106 -13.69 -36.62 -1.15
C PHE A 106 -14.91 -37.46 -0.71
N THR A 107 -15.70 -36.99 0.27
CA THR A 107 -16.78 -37.76 0.92
C THR A 107 -18.13 -37.74 0.20
N LEU A 108 -18.20 -37.20 -1.03
CA LEU A 108 -19.42 -37.30 -1.82
C LEU A 108 -19.54 -38.71 -2.40
N GLU A 109 -20.13 -39.62 -1.63
CA GLU A 109 -20.65 -40.88 -2.14
C GLU A 109 -21.75 -40.59 -3.17
N VAL A 110 -21.36 -40.67 -4.44
CA VAL A 110 -22.30 -40.98 -5.51
C VAL A 110 -22.18 -42.49 -5.71
N GLU A 111 -23.26 -43.25 -5.51
CA GLU A 111 -23.35 -44.63 -5.98
C GLU A 111 -23.07 -44.63 -7.49
N VAL A 112 -21.98 -45.26 -7.93
CA VAL A 112 -21.62 -45.34 -9.35
C VAL A 112 -21.28 -46.79 -9.72
N PRO A 113 -22.03 -47.41 -10.67
CA PRO A 113 -21.61 -48.63 -11.36
C PRO A 113 -20.37 -48.36 -12.22
N GLU A 114 -19.50 -49.36 -12.36
CA GLU A 114 -18.25 -49.34 -13.14
C GLU A 114 -18.41 -48.80 -14.57
N GLU A 115 -18.03 -47.54 -14.81
CA GLU A 115 -17.32 -47.04 -16.00
C GLU A 115 -16.97 -45.55 -15.79
N VAL A 116 -15.71 -45.18 -16.01
CA VAL A 116 -15.20 -43.82 -15.74
C VAL A 116 -15.69 -42.85 -16.82
N ALA A 117 -16.55 -41.90 -16.47
CA ALA A 117 -17.08 -40.86 -17.36
C ALA A 117 -16.50 -39.44 -17.05
N PRO A 118 -16.30 -38.58 -18.07
CA PRO A 118 -15.69 -37.24 -17.97
C PRO A 118 -16.38 -36.25 -17.01
N ASP A 119 -17.64 -36.44 -16.62
CA ASP A 119 -18.41 -35.52 -15.79
C ASP A 119 -17.86 -35.32 -14.35
N LYS A 120 -17.10 -36.28 -13.79
CA LYS A 120 -16.60 -36.18 -12.41
C LYS A 120 -15.50 -35.12 -12.23
N LEU A 121 -14.68 -34.89 -13.26
CA LEU A 121 -13.58 -33.92 -13.20
C LEU A 121 -14.07 -32.47 -13.29
N ASP A 122 -15.16 -32.25 -14.02
CA ASP A 122 -15.73 -30.93 -14.26
C ASP A 122 -16.43 -30.36 -13.02
N ILE A 123 -17.08 -31.21 -12.22
CA ILE A 123 -17.72 -30.80 -10.95
C ILE A 123 -16.67 -30.34 -9.93
N SER A 124 -15.55 -31.05 -9.80
CA SER A 124 -14.49 -30.70 -8.83
C SER A 124 -13.78 -29.39 -9.21
N ARG A 125 -13.60 -29.11 -10.50
CA ARG A 125 -13.03 -27.85 -11.00
C ARG A 125 -13.96 -26.66 -10.78
N LEU A 126 -15.26 -26.82 -10.99
CA LEU A 126 -16.25 -25.77 -10.72
C LEU A 126 -16.29 -25.43 -9.22
N LYS A 127 -16.25 -26.44 -8.35
CA LYS A 127 -16.18 -26.22 -6.89
C LYS A 127 -14.90 -25.53 -6.44
N ALA A 128 -13.77 -25.75 -7.12
CA ALA A 128 -12.53 -25.05 -6.84
C ALA A 128 -12.63 -23.54 -7.14
N LEU A 129 -13.41 -23.15 -8.15
CA LEU A 129 -13.71 -21.75 -8.44
C LEU A 129 -14.67 -21.12 -7.43
N ASP A 130 -15.58 -21.91 -6.84
CA ASP A 130 -16.51 -21.43 -5.80
C ASP A 130 -15.77 -21.00 -4.52
N VAL A 131 -14.69 -21.70 -4.16
CA VAL A 131 -13.86 -21.34 -2.99
C VAL A 131 -12.78 -20.31 -3.31
N CYS A 132 -12.58 -19.97 -4.58
CA CYS A 132 -11.60 -18.97 -4.98
C CYS A 132 -12.04 -17.56 -4.60
N GLN A 133 -11.15 -16.79 -3.99
CA GLN A 133 -11.42 -15.39 -3.62
C GLN A 133 -11.38 -14.42 -4.82
N ALA A 134 -10.88 -14.86 -5.98
CA ALA A 134 -10.93 -14.05 -7.19
C ALA A 134 -12.38 -13.95 -7.69
N ASN A 135 -12.77 -12.82 -8.26
CA ASN A 135 -14.09 -12.68 -8.88
C ASN A 135 -14.04 -13.30 -10.28
N VAL A 136 -14.71 -14.44 -10.47
CA VAL A 136 -14.63 -15.21 -11.72
C VAL A 136 -16.02 -15.39 -12.34
N MET A 137 -16.12 -15.07 -13.62
CA MET A 137 -17.28 -15.32 -14.47
C MET A 137 -16.84 -16.09 -15.72
N MET A 138 -17.65 -17.03 -16.20
CA MET A 138 -17.40 -17.78 -17.44
C MET A 138 -18.58 -17.67 -18.38
N ALA A 139 -18.27 -17.57 -19.68
CA ALA A 139 -19.24 -17.65 -20.75
C ALA A 139 -18.83 -18.70 -21.78
N ASP A 140 -19.80 -19.36 -22.40
CA ASP A 140 -19.60 -20.32 -23.48
C ASP A 140 -19.13 -19.64 -24.79
N ALA A 141 -18.92 -20.43 -25.85
CA ALA A 141 -18.51 -19.94 -27.16
C ALA A 141 -19.53 -18.99 -27.82
N ASP A 142 -20.82 -19.11 -27.45
CA ASP A 142 -21.92 -18.24 -27.89
C ASP A 142 -22.08 -17.00 -26.99
N CYS A 143 -21.19 -16.85 -26.01
CA CYS A 143 -21.16 -15.77 -25.02
C CYS A 143 -22.38 -15.75 -24.08
N ASN A 144 -23.00 -16.90 -23.81
CA ASN A 144 -23.92 -17.06 -22.70
C ASN A 144 -23.13 -17.30 -21.41
N ILE A 145 -23.47 -16.59 -20.35
CA ILE A 145 -22.83 -16.78 -19.05
C ILE A 145 -23.23 -18.16 -18.51
N THR A 146 -22.26 -19.03 -18.29
CA THR A 146 -22.48 -20.40 -17.81
C THR A 146 -22.13 -20.56 -16.33
N TYR A 147 -21.28 -19.69 -15.79
CA TYR A 147 -20.83 -19.78 -14.40
C TYR A 147 -20.45 -18.40 -13.83
N VAL A 148 -20.75 -18.21 -12.54
CA VAL A 148 -20.28 -17.10 -11.71
C VAL A 148 -19.99 -17.65 -10.31
N ASN A 149 -18.85 -17.30 -9.73
CA ASN A 149 -18.56 -17.67 -8.35
C ASN A 149 -19.20 -16.71 -7.34
N ASP A 150 -19.16 -17.07 -6.06
CA ASP A 150 -19.78 -16.27 -5.00
C ASP A 150 -19.10 -14.91 -4.83
N SER A 151 -17.80 -14.81 -5.13
CA SER A 151 -17.06 -13.56 -5.04
C SER A 151 -17.56 -12.54 -6.07
N VAL A 152 -17.60 -12.90 -7.37
CA VAL A 152 -18.08 -11.97 -8.41
C VAL A 152 -19.56 -11.64 -8.21
N ARG A 153 -20.36 -12.62 -7.76
CA ARG A 153 -21.77 -12.40 -7.44
C ARG A 153 -21.93 -11.34 -6.35
N SER A 154 -21.20 -11.49 -5.25
CA SER A 154 -21.24 -10.56 -4.12
C SER A 154 -20.78 -9.16 -4.51
N MET A 155 -19.69 -9.05 -5.27
CA MET A 155 -19.19 -7.78 -5.80
C MET A 155 -20.23 -7.10 -6.71
N LEU A 156 -20.77 -7.82 -7.69
CA LEU A 156 -21.77 -7.26 -8.60
C LEU A 156 -23.06 -6.91 -7.88
N GLN A 157 -23.44 -7.63 -6.83
CA GLN A 157 -24.64 -7.35 -6.03
C GLN A 157 -24.47 -6.10 -5.17
N LYS A 158 -23.30 -5.88 -4.57
CA LYS A 158 -22.94 -4.62 -3.89
C LYS A 158 -23.10 -3.43 -4.84
N ASN A 159 -22.70 -3.62 -6.11
CA ASN A 159 -22.67 -2.57 -7.13
C ASN A 159 -23.92 -2.50 -8.02
N GLU A 160 -24.92 -3.36 -7.80
CA GLU A 160 -26.05 -3.57 -8.72
C GLU A 160 -26.90 -2.31 -8.91
N ALA A 161 -27.16 -1.57 -7.83
CA ALA A 161 -27.93 -0.33 -7.88
C ALA A 161 -27.26 0.73 -8.76
N THR A 162 -25.94 0.90 -8.63
CA THR A 162 -25.15 1.82 -9.45
C THR A 162 -25.08 1.34 -10.90
N LEU A 163 -24.84 0.04 -11.14
CA LEU A 163 -24.84 -0.55 -12.48
C LEU A 163 -26.18 -0.35 -13.19
N ARG A 164 -27.32 -0.46 -12.49
CA ARG A 164 -28.66 -0.22 -13.04
C ARG A 164 -28.89 1.20 -13.53
N THR A 165 -28.13 2.18 -13.07
CA THR A 165 -28.21 3.55 -13.61
C THR A 165 -27.75 3.63 -15.07
N LEU A 166 -26.88 2.71 -15.49
CA LEU A 166 -26.32 2.64 -16.84
C LEU A 166 -26.86 1.46 -17.65
N LEU A 167 -27.19 0.36 -16.98
CA LEU A 167 -27.73 -0.87 -17.53
C LEU A 167 -29.06 -1.20 -16.80
N PRO A 168 -30.19 -0.56 -17.16
CA PRO A 168 -31.44 -0.66 -16.39
C PRO A 168 -31.97 -2.08 -16.16
N ASN A 169 -31.64 -3.01 -17.07
CA ASN A 169 -32.04 -4.41 -17.00
C ASN A 169 -31.00 -5.31 -16.31
N PHE A 170 -29.91 -4.75 -15.77
CA PHE A 170 -28.88 -5.52 -15.08
C PHE A 170 -29.47 -6.15 -13.81
N ASN A 171 -29.34 -7.48 -13.71
CA ASN A 171 -29.83 -8.24 -12.58
C ASN A 171 -28.87 -9.39 -12.26
N VAL A 172 -28.25 -9.34 -11.08
CA VAL A 172 -27.27 -10.35 -10.65
C VAL A 172 -27.90 -11.73 -10.52
N ALA A 173 -29.17 -11.79 -10.11
CA ALA A 173 -29.89 -13.05 -9.92
C ALA A 173 -30.13 -13.82 -11.23
N THR A 174 -30.10 -13.13 -12.38
CA THR A 174 -30.35 -13.73 -13.70
C THR A 174 -29.10 -13.80 -14.57
N LEU A 175 -27.89 -13.59 -14.01
CA LEU A 175 -26.66 -13.58 -14.81
C LEU A 175 -26.42 -14.91 -15.54
N ILE A 176 -26.56 -16.04 -14.85
CA ILE A 176 -26.39 -17.36 -15.48
C ILE A 176 -27.50 -17.56 -16.52
N GLY A 177 -27.09 -17.91 -17.75
CA GLY A 177 -27.96 -18.04 -18.92
C GLY A 177 -28.18 -16.73 -19.69
N THR A 178 -27.81 -15.57 -19.13
CA THR A 178 -27.87 -14.30 -19.86
C THR A 178 -26.72 -14.21 -20.86
N ASN A 179 -27.02 -13.81 -22.10
CA ASN A 179 -26.01 -13.53 -23.11
C ASN A 179 -25.36 -12.17 -22.86
N ILE A 180 -24.03 -12.08 -22.87
CA ILE A 180 -23.32 -10.82 -22.53
C ILE A 180 -23.63 -9.66 -23.47
N ASP A 181 -24.18 -9.94 -24.66
CA ASP A 181 -24.59 -8.94 -25.64
C ASP A 181 -25.45 -7.84 -25.02
N VAL A 182 -26.33 -8.20 -24.06
CA VAL A 182 -27.26 -7.23 -23.46
C VAL A 182 -26.57 -6.15 -22.63
N PHE A 183 -25.30 -6.35 -22.27
CA PHE A 183 -24.50 -5.40 -21.50
C PHE A 183 -23.65 -4.47 -22.37
N HIS A 184 -23.64 -4.67 -23.69
CA HIS A 184 -22.73 -3.96 -24.60
C HIS A 184 -23.49 -3.16 -25.66
N LYS A 185 -23.02 -1.93 -25.91
CA LYS A 185 -23.60 -1.06 -26.95
C LYS A 185 -23.44 -1.62 -28.36
N ASN A 186 -22.36 -2.38 -28.63
CA ASN A 186 -22.11 -3.00 -29.94
C ASN A 186 -21.76 -4.49 -29.79
N PRO A 187 -22.76 -5.35 -29.57
CA PRO A 187 -22.53 -6.78 -29.28
C PRO A 187 -21.65 -7.51 -30.30
N ASN A 188 -21.82 -7.21 -31.59
CA ASN A 188 -21.04 -7.82 -32.67
C ASN A 188 -19.55 -7.53 -32.54
N HIS A 189 -19.19 -6.31 -32.10
CA HIS A 189 -17.79 -5.95 -31.86
C HIS A 189 -17.21 -6.77 -30.70
N GLN A 190 -17.92 -6.86 -29.57
CA GLN A 190 -17.46 -7.64 -28.43
C GLN A 190 -17.35 -9.14 -28.74
N ARG A 191 -18.32 -9.72 -29.45
CA ARG A 191 -18.21 -11.11 -29.90
C ARG A 191 -16.99 -11.34 -30.78
N SER A 192 -16.75 -10.47 -31.76
CA SER A 192 -15.60 -10.57 -32.65
C SER A 192 -14.28 -10.49 -31.88
N LEU A 193 -14.17 -9.56 -30.93
CA LEU A 193 -13.03 -9.44 -30.03
C LEU A 193 -12.81 -10.76 -29.28
N LEU A 194 -13.82 -11.23 -28.55
CA LEU A 194 -13.71 -12.43 -27.72
C LEU A 194 -13.39 -13.68 -28.53
N GLN A 195 -14.02 -13.90 -29.67
CA GLN A 195 -13.77 -15.06 -30.55
C GLN A 195 -12.35 -15.04 -31.15
N SER A 196 -11.80 -13.85 -31.40
CA SER A 196 -10.43 -13.69 -31.90
C SER A 196 -9.35 -13.88 -30.84
N LEU A 197 -9.69 -13.84 -29.54
CA LEU A 197 -8.71 -14.01 -28.47
C LEU A 197 -7.99 -15.36 -28.56
N ARG A 198 -6.67 -15.29 -28.42
CA ARG A 198 -5.76 -16.45 -28.32
C ARG A 198 -4.92 -16.42 -27.04
N GLN A 199 -4.90 -15.29 -26.35
CA GLN A 199 -4.17 -15.02 -25.12
C GLN A 199 -5.05 -14.13 -24.21
N PRO A 200 -4.77 -14.06 -22.90
CA PRO A 200 -5.48 -13.16 -22.00
C PRO A 200 -5.47 -11.72 -22.49
N TYR A 201 -6.63 -11.07 -22.45
CA TYR A 201 -6.81 -9.66 -22.77
C TYR A 201 -7.20 -8.90 -21.50
N SER A 202 -6.40 -7.90 -21.13
CA SER A 202 -6.67 -7.05 -19.96
C SER A 202 -7.21 -5.71 -20.40
N THR A 203 -8.25 -5.23 -19.71
CA THR A 203 -8.83 -3.91 -19.94
C THR A 203 -9.36 -3.33 -18.65
N LYS A 204 -9.43 -2.00 -18.59
CA LYS A 204 -10.13 -1.25 -17.55
C LYS A 204 -11.49 -0.80 -18.10
N LEU A 205 -12.52 -0.87 -17.28
CA LEU A 205 -13.88 -0.44 -17.61
C LEU A 205 -14.35 0.58 -16.57
N GLU A 206 -14.79 1.74 -17.04
CA GLU A 206 -15.35 2.80 -16.20
C GLU A 206 -16.86 2.88 -16.46
N LEU A 207 -17.66 2.65 -15.42
CA LEU A 207 -19.11 2.60 -15.45
C LEU A 207 -19.68 3.55 -14.41
N GLY A 208 -19.80 4.84 -14.79
CA GLY A 208 -20.22 5.88 -13.86
C GLY A 208 -19.12 6.09 -12.84
N ASP A 209 -19.44 5.95 -11.56
CA ASP A 209 -18.47 6.06 -10.47
C ASP A 209 -17.70 4.74 -10.22
N LEU A 210 -18.12 3.64 -10.86
CA LEU A 210 -17.47 2.34 -10.71
C LEU A 210 -16.32 2.17 -11.67
N THR A 211 -15.25 1.54 -11.19
CA THR A 211 -14.10 1.17 -12.00
C THR A 211 -13.74 -0.30 -11.83
N PHE A 212 -13.83 -1.06 -12.93
CA PHE A 212 -13.48 -2.47 -12.96
C PHE A 212 -12.22 -2.73 -13.80
N GLY A 213 -11.29 -3.52 -13.26
CA GLY A 213 -10.27 -4.22 -14.03
C GLY A 213 -10.82 -5.56 -14.51
N LEU A 214 -10.59 -5.89 -15.78
CA LEU A 214 -11.00 -7.16 -16.38
C LEU A 214 -9.81 -7.86 -17.01
N ILE A 215 -9.72 -9.17 -16.84
CA ILE A 215 -8.84 -10.06 -17.60
C ILE A 215 -9.70 -11.15 -18.24
N ALA A 216 -9.81 -11.12 -19.56
CA ALA A 216 -10.56 -12.10 -20.35
C ALA A 216 -9.61 -13.13 -20.98
N SER A 217 -9.72 -14.38 -20.56
CA SER A 217 -8.87 -15.51 -20.97
C SER A 217 -9.66 -16.52 -21.81
N PRO A 218 -9.25 -16.83 -23.05
CA PRO A 218 -9.95 -17.80 -23.89
C PRO A 218 -9.73 -19.24 -23.40
N LEU A 219 -10.79 -20.04 -23.37
CA LEU A 219 -10.74 -21.47 -23.05
C LEU A 219 -10.80 -22.32 -24.31
N PHE A 220 -9.92 -23.32 -24.40
CA PHE A 220 -9.89 -24.30 -25.48
C PHE A 220 -9.89 -25.72 -24.94
N ASP A 221 -10.46 -26.66 -25.69
CA ASP A 221 -10.34 -28.09 -25.39
C ASP A 221 -8.98 -28.65 -25.84
N GLU A 222 -8.73 -29.93 -25.57
CA GLU A 222 -7.49 -30.62 -25.95
C GLU A 222 -7.26 -30.69 -27.47
N SER A 223 -8.33 -30.57 -28.25
CA SER A 223 -8.30 -30.54 -29.72
C SER A 223 -8.10 -29.13 -30.28
N GLY A 224 -8.05 -28.10 -29.42
CA GLY A 224 -7.91 -26.70 -29.80
C GLY A 224 -9.22 -26.01 -30.19
N ASN A 225 -10.38 -26.64 -29.97
CA ASN A 225 -11.68 -26.00 -30.20
C ASN A 225 -11.98 -25.01 -29.10
N ARG A 226 -12.63 -23.89 -29.46
CA ARG A 226 -13.00 -22.83 -28.51
C ARG A 226 -14.17 -23.30 -27.63
N LEU A 227 -13.96 -23.35 -26.32
CA LEU A 227 -15.00 -23.68 -25.34
C LEU A 227 -15.73 -22.43 -24.83
N GLY A 228 -15.01 -21.32 -24.67
CA GLY A 228 -15.59 -20.12 -24.07
C GLY A 228 -14.54 -19.11 -23.60
N THR A 229 -14.91 -18.27 -22.65
CA THR A 229 -14.03 -17.26 -22.06
C THR A 229 -14.24 -17.20 -20.55
N VAL A 230 -13.14 -17.20 -19.80
CA VAL A 230 -13.14 -16.85 -18.37
C VAL A 230 -12.81 -15.38 -18.26
N VAL A 231 -13.56 -14.66 -17.43
CA VAL A 231 -13.32 -13.26 -17.10
C VAL A 231 -13.08 -13.14 -15.61
N GLU A 232 -11.91 -12.63 -15.26
CA GLU A 232 -11.56 -12.23 -13.91
C GLU A 232 -11.89 -10.74 -13.73
N TRP A 233 -12.55 -10.40 -12.62
CA TRP A 233 -12.98 -9.04 -12.29
C TRP A 233 -12.23 -8.49 -11.06
N ASP A 234 -11.82 -7.24 -11.14
CA ASP A 234 -11.24 -6.49 -10.02
C ASP A 234 -12.03 -5.19 -9.82
N ASP A 235 -12.67 -5.01 -8.67
CA ASP A 235 -13.31 -3.75 -8.33
C ASP A 235 -12.26 -2.81 -7.75
N MET A 236 -11.81 -1.86 -8.57
CA MET A 236 -10.74 -0.93 -8.25
C MET A 236 -11.28 0.38 -7.68
N THR A 237 -12.60 0.51 -7.50
CA THR A 237 -13.29 1.79 -7.25
C THR A 237 -12.75 2.47 -5.99
N GLU A 238 -12.90 1.83 -4.83
CA GLU A 238 -12.48 2.39 -3.54
C GLU A 238 -10.98 2.70 -3.49
N ARG A 239 -10.17 1.83 -4.10
CA ARG A 239 -8.71 2.03 -4.16
C ARG A 239 -8.35 3.27 -4.97
N LEU A 240 -8.94 3.43 -6.14
CA LEU A 240 -8.66 4.58 -7.01
C LEU A 240 -9.21 5.89 -6.43
N GLU A 241 -10.34 5.85 -5.73
CA GLU A 241 -10.86 7.01 -5.01
C GLU A 241 -9.93 7.46 -3.88
N ALA A 242 -9.41 6.52 -3.08
CA ALA A 242 -8.43 6.81 -2.03
C ALA A 242 -7.11 7.35 -2.58
N GLU A 243 -6.61 6.76 -3.67
CA GLU A 243 -5.41 7.23 -4.37
C GLU A 243 -5.60 8.67 -4.88
N LYS A 244 -6.77 8.97 -5.46
CA LYS A 244 -7.10 10.31 -5.93
C LYS A 244 -7.18 11.33 -4.79
N ALA A 245 -7.89 11.01 -3.71
CA ALA A 245 -8.00 11.90 -2.54
C ALA A 245 -6.63 12.22 -1.94
N THR A 246 -5.76 11.21 -1.83
CA THR A 246 -4.38 11.38 -1.36
C THR A 246 -3.57 12.28 -2.29
N ALA A 247 -3.69 12.08 -3.61
CA ALA A 247 -3.02 12.91 -4.60
C ALA A 247 -3.50 14.37 -4.56
N ASP A 248 -4.78 14.60 -4.34
CA ASP A 248 -5.37 15.94 -4.25
C ASP A 248 -4.83 16.69 -3.03
N ILE A 249 -4.80 16.07 -1.84
CA ILE A 249 -4.19 16.63 -0.62
C ILE A 249 -2.70 16.93 -0.84
N ALA A 250 -1.95 16.01 -1.46
CA ALA A 250 -0.54 16.21 -1.74
C ALA A 250 -0.31 17.39 -2.68
N ASN A 251 -1.14 17.55 -3.71
CA ASN A 251 -1.08 18.66 -4.65
C ASN A 251 -1.42 20.00 -4.00
N GLU A 252 -2.42 20.04 -3.12
CA GLU A 252 -2.77 21.24 -2.35
C GLU A 252 -1.62 21.66 -1.44
N ASN A 253 -1.07 20.73 -0.66
CA ASN A 253 0.09 20.96 0.20
C ASN A 253 1.31 21.44 -0.59
N ALA A 254 1.58 20.84 -1.74
CA ALA A 254 2.68 21.25 -2.62
C ALA A 254 2.50 22.68 -3.14
N ARG A 255 1.27 23.09 -3.49
CA ARG A 255 0.99 24.47 -3.91
C ARG A 255 1.24 25.47 -2.79
N THR A 256 0.74 25.20 -1.58
CA THR A 256 0.94 26.07 -0.42
C THR A 256 2.42 26.17 -0.04
N SER A 257 3.12 25.04 0.01
CA SER A 257 4.55 25.00 0.31
C SER A 257 5.38 25.76 -0.72
N ASN A 258 5.09 25.59 -2.02
CA ASN A 258 5.79 26.33 -3.08
C ASN A 258 5.52 27.84 -3.00
N ALA A 259 4.29 28.25 -2.70
CA ALA A 259 3.95 29.66 -2.55
C ALA A 259 4.71 30.31 -1.38
N LEU A 260 4.82 29.62 -0.24
CA LEU A 260 5.64 30.04 0.89
C LEU A 260 7.13 30.07 0.53
N GLN A 261 7.61 29.09 -0.25
CA GLN A 261 9.02 28.97 -0.58
C GLN A 261 9.54 30.18 -1.35
N VAL A 262 8.74 30.69 -2.29
CA VAL A 262 9.08 31.83 -3.16
C VAL A 262 8.60 33.18 -2.63
N CYS A 263 7.92 33.22 -1.48
CA CYS A 263 7.46 34.49 -0.92
C CYS A 263 8.66 35.34 -0.45
N GLN A 264 8.52 36.67 -0.53
CA GLN A 264 9.63 37.59 -0.20
C GLN A 264 9.78 37.83 1.30
N ALA A 265 8.74 37.59 2.09
CA ALA A 265 8.81 37.67 3.55
C ALA A 265 9.80 36.63 4.07
N ASN A 266 10.63 36.94 5.05
CA ASN A 266 11.55 35.95 5.62
C ASN A 266 10.80 35.07 6.62
N VAL A 267 10.43 33.85 6.23
CA VAL A 267 9.58 32.97 7.04
C VAL A 267 10.36 31.75 7.52
N MET A 268 10.30 31.48 8.82
CA MET A 268 10.79 30.28 9.48
C MET A 268 9.66 29.66 10.32
N MET A 269 9.54 28.34 10.35
CA MET A 269 8.61 27.64 11.24
C MET A 269 9.35 26.60 12.07
N ALA A 270 8.99 26.55 13.35
CA ALA A 270 9.40 25.48 14.26
C ALA A 270 8.18 24.70 14.75
N ASP A 271 8.33 23.40 14.98
CA ASP A 271 7.30 22.54 15.56
C ASP A 271 7.07 22.86 17.05
N ALA A 272 6.16 22.12 17.70
CA ALA A 272 5.86 22.28 19.13
C ALA A 272 7.08 22.02 20.04
N ASP A 273 8.07 21.24 19.58
CA ASP A 273 9.31 20.96 20.30
C ASP A 273 10.40 22.01 20.02
N LEU A 274 10.10 23.01 19.18
CA LEU A 274 10.96 24.07 18.69
C LEU A 274 12.07 23.59 17.75
N ASN A 275 11.90 22.44 17.09
CA ASN A 275 12.76 22.06 15.98
C ASN A 275 12.32 22.84 14.73
N ILE A 276 13.26 23.45 14.02
CA ILE A 276 12.96 24.18 12.80
C ILE A 276 12.56 23.17 11.72
N VAL A 277 11.30 23.24 11.27
CA VAL A 277 10.73 22.31 10.28
C VAL A 277 10.60 22.93 8.89
N TYR A 278 10.66 24.26 8.79
CA TYR A 278 10.54 24.96 7.52
C TYR A 278 11.29 26.30 7.54
N ILE A 279 11.94 26.63 6.42
CA ILE A 279 12.47 27.95 6.09
C ILE A 279 12.22 28.21 4.62
N ASN A 280 11.82 29.44 4.27
CA ASN A 280 11.70 29.81 2.86
C ASN A 280 13.02 30.35 2.27
N ASP A 281 13.05 30.60 0.96
CA ASP A 281 14.27 31.06 0.28
C ASP A 281 14.70 32.45 0.75
N ALA A 282 13.76 33.32 1.13
CA ALA A 282 14.03 34.65 1.63
C ALA A 282 14.84 34.61 2.94
N VAL A 283 14.34 33.93 3.99
CA VAL A 283 15.07 33.85 5.27
C VAL A 283 16.40 33.12 5.11
N LYS A 284 16.44 32.09 4.25
CA LYS A 284 17.68 31.36 3.94
C LYS A 284 18.71 32.29 3.30
N GLY A 285 18.31 33.12 2.35
CA GLY A 285 19.17 34.12 1.71
C GLY A 285 19.63 35.22 2.69
N MET A 286 18.71 35.74 3.50
CA MET A 286 18.98 36.75 4.52
C MET A 286 20.04 36.26 5.52
N LEU A 287 19.85 35.05 6.06
CA LEU A 287 20.77 34.43 7.01
C LEU A 287 22.09 34.03 6.35
N ARG A 288 22.08 33.57 5.08
CA ARG A 288 23.31 33.26 4.34
C ARG A 288 24.22 34.47 4.22
N ASN A 289 23.65 35.62 3.87
CA ASN A 289 24.41 36.87 3.71
C ASN A 289 25.05 37.33 5.02
N ARG A 290 24.51 36.93 6.17
CA ARG A 290 24.99 37.27 7.52
C ARG A 290 25.71 36.12 8.22
N GLU A 291 25.88 34.97 7.57
CA GLU A 291 26.34 33.73 8.19
C GLU A 291 27.71 33.89 8.86
N ASN A 292 28.65 34.61 8.23
CA ASN A 292 29.97 34.86 8.81
C ASN A 292 29.91 35.72 10.08
N GLN A 293 29.03 36.72 10.11
CA GLN A 293 28.83 37.59 11.26
C GLN A 293 28.13 36.82 12.40
N LEU A 294 27.11 36.03 12.05
CA LEU A 294 26.41 35.17 12.98
C LEU A 294 27.36 34.13 13.60
N ARG A 295 28.26 33.53 12.82
CA ARG A 295 29.27 32.58 13.34
C ARG A 295 30.25 33.20 14.34
N ALA A 296 30.50 34.51 14.28
CA ALA A 296 31.33 35.17 15.30
C ALA A 296 30.66 35.17 16.69
N LEU A 297 29.33 35.10 16.73
CA LEU A 297 28.53 35.11 17.97
C LEU A 297 27.99 33.72 18.33
N LEU A 298 27.69 32.92 17.30
CA LEU A 298 27.12 31.58 17.36
C LEU A 298 28.03 30.65 16.53
N PRO A 299 29.16 30.17 17.09
CA PRO A 299 30.20 29.47 16.33
C PRO A 299 29.72 28.25 15.51
N ASN A 300 28.63 27.62 15.94
CA ASN A 300 28.04 26.45 15.28
C ASN A 300 26.96 26.79 14.25
N PHE A 301 26.66 28.08 14.03
CA PHE A 301 25.62 28.51 13.10
C PHE A 301 25.95 28.10 11.66
N ASN A 302 25.02 27.37 11.04
CA ASN A 302 25.12 26.94 9.66
C ASN A 302 23.75 26.95 8.99
N VAL A 303 23.61 27.78 7.96
CA VAL A 303 22.33 27.98 7.26
C VAL A 303 21.84 26.68 6.59
N ASP A 304 22.73 25.82 6.12
CA ASP A 304 22.38 24.54 5.49
C ASP A 304 21.94 23.47 6.50
N LYS A 305 22.13 23.72 7.80
CA LYS A 305 21.74 22.79 8.88
C LYS A 305 20.58 23.29 9.72
N LEU A 306 19.93 24.40 9.34
CA LEU A 306 18.84 24.97 10.13
C LEU A 306 17.66 24.02 10.27
N ILE A 307 17.23 23.36 9.19
CA ILE A 307 16.15 22.37 9.25
C ILE A 307 16.56 21.20 10.15
N GLY A 308 15.74 20.91 11.15
CA GLY A 308 15.97 19.90 12.18
C GLY A 308 16.78 20.39 13.39
N THR A 309 17.37 21.59 13.35
CA THR A 309 18.03 22.19 14.51
C THR A 309 16.98 22.79 15.46
N CYS A 310 17.20 22.64 16.77
CA CYS A 310 16.33 23.25 17.77
C CYS A 310 16.63 24.74 17.93
N VAL A 311 15.60 25.57 18.01
CA VAL A 311 15.73 27.04 18.21
C VAL A 311 16.47 27.37 19.51
N ASP A 312 16.41 26.46 20.50
CA ASP A 312 17.12 26.56 21.77
C ASP A 312 18.64 26.77 21.58
N ASP A 313 19.23 26.19 20.54
CA ASP A 313 20.68 26.25 20.29
C ASP A 313 21.18 27.67 19.98
N PHE A 314 20.28 28.59 19.65
CA PHE A 314 20.59 29.98 19.30
C PHE A 314 20.36 30.97 20.46
N HIS A 315 19.85 30.51 21.61
CA HIS A 315 19.47 31.38 22.72
C HIS A 315 20.35 31.18 23.96
N LYS A 316 20.71 32.28 24.63
CA LYS A 316 21.50 32.23 25.88
C LYS A 316 20.74 31.58 27.03
N ASN A 317 19.41 31.66 27.04
CA ASN A 317 18.54 31.04 28.04
C ASN A 317 17.37 30.31 27.36
N PRO A 318 17.60 29.07 26.90
CA PRO A 318 16.58 28.27 26.20
C PRO A 318 15.30 28.06 27.02
N ALA A 319 15.44 27.78 28.32
CA ALA A 319 14.29 27.56 29.20
C ALA A 319 13.36 28.77 29.28
N HIS A 320 13.92 29.98 29.27
CA HIS A 320 13.12 31.21 29.21
C HIS A 320 12.38 31.33 27.88
N GLN A 321 13.08 31.12 26.76
CA GLN A 321 12.50 31.24 25.43
C GLN A 321 11.37 30.23 25.21
N ARG A 322 11.60 28.97 25.56
CA ARG A 322 10.59 27.90 25.51
C ARG A 322 9.38 28.24 26.36
N GLY A 323 9.58 28.65 27.62
CA GLY A 323 8.49 29.04 28.50
C GLY A 323 7.67 30.25 28.01
N MET A 324 8.26 31.14 27.21
CA MET A 324 7.57 32.25 26.55
C MET A 324 6.79 31.78 25.33
N LEU A 325 7.41 31.00 24.43
CA LEU A 325 6.79 30.48 23.21
C LEU A 325 5.65 29.49 23.49
N ASP A 326 5.77 28.67 24.53
CA ASP A 326 4.71 27.73 24.96
C ASP A 326 3.45 28.46 25.42
N LYS A 327 3.61 29.64 26.03
CA LYS A 327 2.51 30.45 26.56
C LYS A 327 1.92 31.40 25.51
N LEU A 328 2.53 31.51 24.34
CA LEU A 328 2.08 32.36 23.25
C LEU A 328 0.69 31.94 22.79
N LYS A 329 -0.28 32.86 22.84
CA LYS A 329 -1.64 32.65 22.32
C LYS A 329 -1.96 33.53 21.13
N ASP A 330 -1.25 34.66 21.02
CA ASP A 330 -1.43 35.67 19.99
C ASP A 330 -0.06 36.07 19.43
N VAL A 331 -0.06 36.90 18.38
CA VAL A 331 1.13 37.43 17.73
C VAL A 331 2.01 38.19 18.74
N TYR A 332 3.31 37.90 18.72
CA TYR A 332 4.33 38.57 19.53
C TYR A 332 5.38 39.21 18.65
N ASN A 333 5.60 40.51 18.84
CA ASN A 333 6.58 41.29 18.09
C ASN A 333 7.72 41.73 19.03
N THR A 334 8.96 41.53 18.59
CA THR A 334 10.15 41.97 19.31
C THR A 334 11.33 42.20 18.38
N ASP A 335 12.28 43.02 18.81
CA ASP A 335 13.57 43.15 18.15
C ASP A 335 14.61 42.29 18.88
N LEU A 336 15.39 41.54 18.11
CA LEU A 336 16.50 40.73 18.61
C LEU A 336 17.84 41.39 18.23
N GLU A 337 18.59 41.81 19.24
CA GLU A 337 19.94 42.33 19.08
C GLU A 337 20.98 41.19 19.14
N LEU A 338 21.75 41.04 18.06
CA LEU A 338 22.83 40.06 17.91
C LEU A 338 24.10 40.75 17.40
N GLY A 339 24.93 41.22 18.34
CA GLY A 339 26.14 41.99 18.03
C GLY A 339 25.77 43.35 17.47
N GLU A 340 26.24 43.66 16.26
CA GLU A 340 25.88 44.90 15.53
C GLU A 340 24.62 44.74 14.66
N MET A 341 23.99 43.56 14.67
CA MET A 341 22.78 43.27 13.91
C MET A 341 21.54 43.40 14.81
N THR A 342 20.48 43.98 14.27
CA THR A 342 19.14 43.96 14.85
C THR A 342 18.22 43.23 13.88
N PHE A 343 17.47 42.26 14.39
CA PHE A 343 16.47 41.51 13.63
C PHE A 343 15.09 41.81 14.19
N GLY A 344 14.18 42.29 13.35
CA GLY A 344 12.76 42.36 13.72
C GLY A 344 12.16 40.95 13.67
N LEU A 345 11.38 40.58 14.68
CA LEU A 345 10.75 39.27 14.78
C LEU A 345 9.27 39.40 15.06
N ILE A 346 8.46 38.73 14.24
CA ILE A 346 7.03 38.52 14.50
C ILE A 346 6.80 37.03 14.67
N ALA A 347 6.60 36.59 15.91
CA ALA A 347 6.29 35.21 16.26
C ALA A 347 4.77 35.00 16.37
N THR A 348 4.23 34.06 15.60
CA THR A 348 2.81 33.73 15.56
C THR A 348 2.62 32.25 15.90
N PRO A 349 1.79 31.91 16.92
CA PRO A 349 1.53 30.52 17.28
C PRO A 349 0.59 29.87 16.25
N VAL A 350 0.89 28.62 15.87
CA VAL A 350 0.07 27.85 14.93
C VAL A 350 -0.67 26.76 15.69
N PHE A 351 -1.98 26.69 15.51
CA PHE A 351 -2.85 25.69 16.12
C PHE A 351 -3.52 24.83 15.04
N GLY A 352 -3.76 23.56 15.36
CA GLY A 352 -4.51 22.65 14.51
C GLY A 352 -6.02 22.83 14.67
N GLU A 353 -6.79 22.02 13.94
CA GLU A 353 -8.25 22.11 13.93
C GLU A 353 -8.87 21.76 15.31
N GLU A 354 -8.19 20.95 16.12
CA GLU A 354 -8.64 20.56 17.46
C GLU A 354 -8.09 21.51 18.56
N GLY A 355 -7.39 22.57 18.16
CA GLY A 355 -6.81 23.58 19.07
C GLY A 355 -5.49 23.17 19.71
N GLU A 356 -4.90 22.05 19.29
CA GLU A 356 -3.58 21.61 19.67
C GLU A 356 -2.49 22.54 19.08
N ARG A 357 -1.40 22.74 19.81
CA ARG A 357 -0.28 23.56 19.34
C ARG A 357 0.54 22.79 18.30
N LEU A 358 0.58 23.27 17.07
CA LEU A 358 1.39 22.68 15.99
C LEU A 358 2.81 23.25 15.96
N GLY A 359 2.98 24.50 16.36
CA GLY A 359 4.29 25.14 16.34
C GLY A 359 4.24 26.65 16.38
N THR A 360 5.31 27.29 15.93
CA THR A 360 5.42 28.75 15.85
C THR A 360 6.02 29.14 14.51
N VAL A 361 5.37 30.06 13.81
CA VAL A 361 5.93 30.74 12.63
C VAL A 361 6.59 32.03 13.09
N VAL A 362 7.78 32.30 12.59
CA VAL A 362 8.54 33.53 12.85
C VAL A 362 8.83 34.21 11.52
N GLU A 363 8.36 35.45 11.39
CA GLU A 363 8.69 36.34 10.29
C GLU A 363 9.85 37.26 10.73
N TRP A 364 10.86 37.42 9.85
CA TRP A 364 12.08 38.18 10.13
C TRP A 364 12.18 39.45 9.27
N GLU A 365 12.59 40.56 9.87
CA GLU A 365 12.84 41.85 9.21
C GLU A 365 14.28 42.34 9.37
#